data_AF-A0A955SU42-F1
#
_entry.id   AF-A0A955SU42-F1
#
_cell.length_a   1.000
_cell.length_b   1.000
_cell.length_c   1.000
_cell.angle_alpha   90.00
_cell.angle_beta   90.00
_cell.angle_gamma   90.00
#
_symmetry.space_group_name_H-M   'P 1'
#
loop_
_entity.id
_entity.type
_entity.pdbx_description
1 polymer ?
#
loop_
_entity_poly.entity_id
_entity_poly.type
_entity_poly.pdbx_seq_one_letter_code
_entity_poly.pdbx_strand_id
1 'polypeptide(L)'
;STWGSDVSNTVTDHGTHVSGTVLGRGTLSVGNVGNGGGPYMGSAPGANLYFYKIGNDTSASASYADEIEAINRALAVGCDIFSMSYGGYSSYMDGSSSVCQAVDSAVASGLTVFVSAGNEADDGQHDSASVIPGATSGTIAYSVTNSSASPYTDLQWIQVNWRDDSPFSDNATLTCSNLGAGESLVDAGYGTSTRSTEAKIYLLTPNISGSSSKTYQFQIANTAGSGTTPLFHLYSVNGIGTFDSPDSSYTVGAPALADSAIAVGAWVHRKNWTNYTGSTYSYSGSTLNTLATFSSRGPRIDGVLKPDIVAPGSAMISTRDSSFSNTSALRIDNDGSTLNGSGPADYYVKQGTSMACPMAAGAAALLLEEDPTLTPSEIYTYLTSTASMAGSPNNSVGYGLINLVDAFGLFPTATPTETSTNTPTETPTPLPTDTF
;
A
#
# COMPACT_ATOMS: atom_id res chain seq x y z
N SER A 1 -9.74 -21.45 9.91
CA SER A 1 -9.21 -22.82 10.01
C SER A 1 -9.28 -23.62 8.69
N THR A 2 -9.37 -22.97 7.52
CA THR A 2 -9.33 -23.65 6.20
C THR A 2 -8.31 -22.99 5.27
N TRP A 3 -7.07 -22.84 5.74
CA TRP A 3 -5.97 -22.49 4.87
C TRP A 3 -5.48 -23.76 4.18
N GLY A 4 -5.65 -23.81 2.86
CA GLY A 4 -5.19 -24.91 2.01
C GLY A 4 -3.84 -24.63 1.38
N SER A 5 -3.32 -25.61 0.64
CA SER A 5 -2.15 -25.43 -0.23
C SER A 5 -2.49 -24.79 -1.58
N ASP A 6 -3.78 -24.55 -1.85
CA ASP A 6 -4.23 -23.91 -3.08
C ASP A 6 -4.05 -22.39 -3.00
N VAL A 7 -3.10 -21.91 -3.79
CA VAL A 7 -2.79 -20.48 -3.94
C VAL A 7 -3.26 -19.93 -5.29
N SER A 8 -3.97 -20.72 -6.09
CA SER A 8 -4.54 -20.25 -7.36
C SER A 8 -5.54 -19.13 -7.10
N ASN A 9 -5.61 -18.13 -7.98
CA ASN A 9 -6.62 -17.07 -7.91
C ASN A 9 -7.20 -16.86 -9.30
N THR A 10 -8.52 -16.94 -9.41
CA THR A 10 -9.23 -16.80 -10.69
C THR A 10 -9.72 -15.38 -10.98
N VAL A 11 -9.59 -14.49 -10.00
CA VAL A 11 -10.16 -13.13 -10.02
C VAL A 11 -9.10 -12.06 -10.23
N THR A 12 -7.84 -12.31 -9.83
CA THR A 12 -6.76 -11.34 -9.96
C THR A 12 -5.38 -11.97 -10.11
N ASP A 13 -4.52 -11.35 -10.92
CA ASP A 13 -3.09 -11.65 -11.06
C ASP A 13 -2.21 -10.80 -10.12
N HIS A 14 -2.82 -10.05 -9.20
CA HIS A 14 -2.11 -9.07 -8.34
C HIS A 14 -0.97 -9.69 -7.54
N GLY A 15 -1.20 -10.81 -6.87
CA GLY A 15 -0.17 -11.49 -6.08
C GLY A 15 1.03 -11.96 -6.90
N THR A 16 0.80 -12.43 -8.14
CA THR A 16 1.87 -12.80 -9.08
C THR A 16 2.70 -11.59 -9.46
N HIS A 17 2.05 -10.46 -9.75
CA HIS A 17 2.74 -9.21 -10.11
C HIS A 17 3.55 -8.65 -8.93
N VAL A 18 2.97 -8.62 -7.73
CA VAL A 18 3.65 -8.21 -6.48
C VAL A 18 4.86 -9.11 -6.22
N SER A 19 4.71 -10.43 -6.33
CA SER A 19 5.81 -11.38 -6.09
C SER A 19 6.95 -11.22 -7.09
N GLY A 20 6.65 -11.04 -8.38
CA GLY A 20 7.69 -10.77 -9.38
C GLY A 20 8.39 -9.42 -9.19
N THR A 21 7.70 -8.43 -8.62
CA THR A 21 8.25 -7.09 -8.40
C THR A 21 9.41 -7.13 -7.40
N VAL A 22 9.34 -8.03 -6.42
CA VAL A 22 10.40 -8.22 -5.44
C VAL A 22 11.34 -9.39 -5.79
N LEU A 23 10.83 -10.54 -6.24
CA LEU A 23 11.61 -11.77 -6.37
C LEU A 23 11.86 -12.24 -7.80
N GLY A 24 11.39 -11.49 -8.81
CA GLY A 24 11.53 -11.85 -10.21
C GLY A 24 13.00 -12.03 -10.62
N ARG A 25 13.37 -13.21 -11.13
CA ARG A 25 14.77 -13.51 -11.50
C ARG A 25 15.19 -13.01 -12.89
N GLY A 26 14.25 -12.49 -13.68
CA GLY A 26 14.53 -11.98 -15.03
C GLY A 26 15.01 -13.02 -16.05
N THR A 27 14.89 -14.32 -15.76
CA THR A 27 15.44 -15.41 -16.60
C THR A 27 14.84 -15.46 -18.00
N LEU A 28 13.58 -15.07 -18.16
CA LEU A 28 12.89 -15.01 -19.45
C LEU A 28 13.19 -13.72 -20.23
N SER A 29 13.82 -12.73 -19.60
CA SER A 29 14.04 -11.39 -20.16
C SER A 29 15.52 -11.01 -20.27
N VAL A 30 16.45 -11.96 -20.17
CA VAL A 30 17.91 -11.71 -20.23
C VAL A 30 18.32 -10.92 -21.49
N GLY A 31 17.68 -11.20 -22.63
CA GLY A 31 17.92 -10.51 -23.90
C GLY A 31 17.15 -9.21 -24.10
N ASN A 32 16.42 -8.73 -23.07
CA ASN A 32 15.53 -7.59 -23.23
C ASN A 32 16.26 -6.31 -23.63
N VAL A 33 15.85 -5.73 -24.75
CA VAL A 33 16.33 -4.43 -25.25
C VAL A 33 15.26 -3.33 -25.18
N GLY A 34 14.02 -3.68 -24.83
CA GLY A 34 12.90 -2.75 -24.67
C GLY A 34 12.74 -2.24 -23.23
N ASN A 35 11.89 -1.23 -23.05
CA ASN A 35 11.41 -0.75 -21.74
C ASN A 35 12.48 -0.42 -20.68
N GLY A 36 13.67 0.03 -21.11
CA GLY A 36 14.79 0.38 -20.24
C GLY A 36 16.03 -0.48 -20.47
N GLY A 37 15.90 -1.61 -21.17
CA GLY A 37 16.99 -2.54 -21.45
C GLY A 37 17.38 -3.37 -20.22
N GLY A 38 17.81 -4.61 -20.48
CA GLY A 38 18.15 -5.57 -19.44
C GLY A 38 16.94 -6.35 -18.90
N PRO A 39 17.21 -7.42 -18.13
CA PRO A 39 16.18 -8.31 -17.62
C PRO A 39 15.22 -7.61 -16.66
N TYR A 40 13.95 -7.98 -16.72
CA TYR A 40 12.93 -7.58 -15.75
C TYR A 40 13.14 -8.36 -14.45
N MET A 41 14.03 -7.84 -13.61
CA MET A 41 14.37 -8.38 -12.30
C MET A 41 13.61 -7.67 -11.18
N GLY A 42 13.26 -8.41 -10.14
CA GLY A 42 12.73 -7.85 -8.90
C GLY A 42 13.82 -7.19 -8.07
N SER A 43 13.43 -6.48 -7.01
CA SER A 43 14.36 -5.77 -6.13
C SER A 43 15.29 -6.68 -5.30
N ALA A 44 14.88 -7.91 -4.99
CA ALA A 44 15.65 -8.89 -4.20
C ALA A 44 15.46 -10.33 -4.72
N PRO A 45 15.94 -10.67 -5.93
CA PRO A 45 15.67 -11.96 -6.60
C PRO A 45 16.27 -13.20 -5.89
N GLY A 46 17.18 -12.99 -4.94
CA GLY A 46 17.80 -14.04 -4.12
C GLY A 46 17.01 -14.43 -2.88
N ALA A 47 16.05 -13.61 -2.44
CA ALA A 47 15.28 -13.87 -1.22
C ALA A 47 14.28 -15.03 -1.38
N ASN A 48 13.94 -15.69 -0.27
CA ASN A 48 12.97 -16.79 -0.25
C ASN A 48 11.52 -16.27 -0.20
N LEU A 49 10.59 -17.00 -0.82
CA LEU A 49 9.17 -16.65 -0.85
C LEU A 49 8.35 -17.55 0.07
N TYR A 50 7.63 -16.93 1.00
CA TYR A 50 6.43 -17.50 1.61
C TYR A 50 5.22 -16.72 1.11
N PHE A 51 4.32 -17.41 0.39
CA PHE A 51 3.17 -16.76 -0.23
C PHE A 51 1.88 -17.13 0.50
N TYR A 52 1.17 -16.11 0.99
CA TYR A 52 -0.09 -16.27 1.73
C TYR A 52 -1.23 -15.63 0.92
N LYS A 53 -2.07 -16.47 0.28
CA LYS A 53 -3.28 -16.00 -0.41
C LYS A 53 -4.35 -15.66 0.63
N ILE A 54 -4.67 -14.37 0.76
CA ILE A 54 -5.75 -13.86 1.63
C ILE A 54 -6.98 -13.36 0.85
N GLY A 55 -6.81 -12.99 -0.42
CA GLY A 55 -7.91 -12.54 -1.26
C GLY A 55 -8.83 -13.71 -1.63
N ASN A 56 -10.14 -13.52 -1.48
CA ASN A 56 -11.12 -14.53 -1.86
C ASN A 56 -11.30 -14.64 -3.38
N ASP A 57 -11.78 -15.79 -3.86
CA ASP A 57 -11.96 -16.11 -5.29
C ASP A 57 -13.24 -15.52 -5.92
N THR A 58 -13.86 -14.51 -5.29
CA THR A 58 -15.05 -13.82 -5.85
C THR A 58 -14.78 -12.34 -6.07
N SER A 59 -14.25 -11.65 -5.07
CA SER A 59 -14.01 -10.20 -5.10
C SER A 59 -12.53 -9.82 -4.96
N ALA A 60 -11.65 -10.80 -4.74
CA ALA A 60 -10.25 -10.59 -4.36
C ALA A 60 -10.05 -9.78 -3.06
N SER A 61 -11.12 -9.50 -2.30
CA SER A 61 -11.01 -8.81 -1.00
C SER A 61 -10.53 -9.75 0.09
N ALA A 62 -9.88 -9.18 1.10
CA ALA A 62 -9.43 -9.88 2.30
C ALA A 62 -10.13 -9.32 3.54
N SER A 63 -10.35 -10.17 4.54
CA SER A 63 -10.81 -9.73 5.86
C SER A 63 -9.62 -9.44 6.78
N TYR A 64 -9.82 -8.62 7.82
CA TYR A 64 -8.80 -8.45 8.87
C TYR A 64 -8.41 -9.77 9.52
N ALA A 65 -9.33 -10.74 9.62
CA ALA A 65 -9.00 -12.06 10.18
C ALA A 65 -8.01 -12.82 9.29
N ASP A 66 -8.14 -12.73 7.96
CA ASP A 66 -7.22 -13.36 7.02
C ASP A 66 -5.86 -12.66 7.00
N GLU A 67 -5.84 -11.32 7.06
CA GLU A 67 -4.63 -10.51 7.18
C GLU A 67 -3.83 -10.85 8.45
N ILE A 68 -4.50 -10.87 9.60
CA ILE A 68 -3.91 -11.21 10.91
C ILE A 68 -3.36 -12.64 10.90
N GLU A 69 -4.11 -13.59 10.35
CA GLU A 69 -3.70 -14.98 10.27
C GLU A 69 -2.48 -15.17 9.35
N ALA A 70 -2.38 -14.41 8.25
CA ALA A 70 -1.19 -14.41 7.39
C ALA A 70 0.05 -13.89 8.13
N ILE A 71 -0.09 -12.79 8.87
CA ILE A 71 0.99 -12.22 9.71
C ILE A 71 1.46 -13.26 10.75
N ASN A 72 0.51 -13.88 11.46
CA ASN A 72 0.82 -14.90 12.48
C ASN A 72 1.56 -16.11 11.88
N ARG A 73 1.18 -16.55 10.68
CA ARG A 73 1.90 -17.64 10.00
C ARG A 73 3.31 -17.25 9.59
N ALA A 74 3.50 -16.05 9.06
CA ALA A 74 4.82 -15.57 8.68
C ALA A 74 5.77 -15.50 9.90
N LEU A 75 5.27 -15.01 11.03
CA LEU A 75 5.99 -15.07 12.31
C LEU A 75 6.34 -16.51 12.70
N ALA A 76 5.37 -17.42 12.64
CA ALA A 76 5.55 -18.80 13.09
C ALA A 76 6.59 -19.59 12.28
N VAL A 77 6.77 -19.26 11.00
CA VAL A 77 7.80 -19.87 10.14
C VAL A 77 9.13 -19.12 10.14
N GLY A 78 9.22 -17.99 10.86
CA GLY A 78 10.43 -17.19 10.98
C GLY A 78 10.77 -16.38 9.73
N CYS A 79 9.77 -15.81 9.05
CA CYS A 79 10.05 -14.82 8.01
C CYS A 79 10.73 -13.58 8.62
N ASP A 80 11.70 -13.00 7.90
CA ASP A 80 12.36 -11.75 8.33
C ASP A 80 11.55 -10.50 7.94
N ILE A 81 10.88 -10.57 6.78
CA ILE A 81 10.12 -9.48 6.17
C ILE A 81 8.73 -9.98 5.76
N PHE A 82 7.71 -9.16 6.02
CA PHE A 82 6.34 -9.34 5.53
C PHE A 82 5.92 -8.14 4.71
N SER A 83 5.49 -8.36 3.46
CA SER A 83 4.97 -7.31 2.59
C SER A 83 3.48 -7.53 2.36
N MET A 84 2.65 -6.53 2.68
CA MET A 84 1.21 -6.57 2.50
C MET A 84 0.74 -5.46 1.55
N SER A 85 0.19 -5.87 0.41
CA SER A 85 -0.39 -4.96 -0.59
C SER A 85 -1.92 -4.96 -0.53
N TYR A 86 -2.47 -4.85 0.67
CA TYR A 86 -3.90 -4.78 1.00
C TYR A 86 -4.13 -3.67 2.03
N GLY A 87 -5.32 -3.06 1.99
CA GLY A 87 -5.75 -2.10 3.00
C GLY A 87 -7.03 -1.37 2.63
N GLY A 88 -7.48 -0.51 3.54
CA GLY A 88 -8.64 0.35 3.34
C GLY A 88 -8.98 1.16 4.58
N TYR A 89 -10.04 1.96 4.51
CA TYR A 89 -10.48 2.77 5.63
C TYR A 89 -10.97 1.90 6.79
N SER A 90 -10.34 2.08 7.96
CA SER A 90 -10.76 1.44 9.20
C SER A 90 -11.75 2.32 9.95
N SER A 91 -12.47 1.76 10.92
CA SER A 91 -13.51 2.48 11.68
C SER A 91 -13.04 3.77 12.35
N TYR A 92 -11.77 3.84 12.76
CA TYR A 92 -11.23 4.95 13.55
C TYR A 92 -10.05 5.68 12.91
N MET A 93 -9.41 5.08 11.89
CA MET A 93 -8.32 5.73 11.14
C MET A 93 -7.17 6.25 12.02
N ASP A 94 -6.95 5.63 13.18
CA ASP A 94 -5.97 6.04 14.19
C ASP A 94 -4.99 4.92 14.56
N GLY A 95 -5.02 3.80 13.84
CA GLY A 95 -4.15 2.64 14.09
C GLY A 95 -4.66 1.70 15.18
N SER A 96 -5.84 1.95 15.77
CA SER A 96 -6.39 1.08 16.82
C SER A 96 -7.08 -0.19 16.29
N SER A 97 -7.16 -0.39 14.97
CA SER A 97 -7.84 -1.56 14.39
C SER A 97 -7.09 -2.84 14.76
N SER A 98 -7.81 -3.97 14.83
CA SER A 98 -7.21 -5.27 15.23
C SER A 98 -6.06 -5.68 14.32
N VAL A 99 -6.14 -5.39 13.02
CA VAL A 99 -5.04 -5.67 12.09
C VAL A 99 -3.83 -4.76 12.32
N CYS A 100 -4.02 -3.46 12.60
CA CYS A 100 -2.90 -2.59 12.94
C CYS A 100 -2.20 -3.07 14.22
N GLN A 101 -2.95 -3.45 15.24
CA GLN A 101 -2.40 -3.99 16.49
C GLN A 101 -1.67 -5.33 16.28
N ALA A 102 -2.13 -6.16 15.34
CA ALA A 102 -1.42 -7.38 14.97
C ALA A 102 -0.10 -7.09 14.25
N VAL A 103 -0.07 -6.07 13.38
CA VAL A 103 1.18 -5.60 12.76
C VAL A 103 2.16 -5.10 13.83
N ASP A 104 1.71 -4.25 14.75
CA ASP A 104 2.56 -3.75 15.83
C ASP A 104 3.14 -4.89 16.70
N SER A 105 2.30 -5.89 17.02
CA SER A 105 2.73 -7.06 17.77
C SER A 105 3.74 -7.93 17.01
N ALA A 106 3.59 -8.02 15.68
CA ALA A 106 4.49 -8.77 14.82
C ALA A 106 5.86 -8.10 14.70
N VAL A 107 5.89 -6.78 14.54
CA VAL A 107 7.12 -5.99 14.50
C VAL A 107 7.85 -6.06 15.84
N ALA A 108 7.13 -5.98 16.95
CA ALA A 108 7.71 -6.18 18.29
C ALA A 108 8.30 -7.60 18.49
N SER A 109 7.86 -8.58 17.70
CA SER A 109 8.37 -9.96 17.71
C SER A 109 9.50 -10.20 16.70
N GLY A 110 9.98 -9.16 16.00
CA GLY A 110 11.12 -9.21 15.09
C GLY A 110 10.78 -9.31 13.60
N LEU A 111 9.50 -9.37 13.21
CA LEU A 111 9.10 -9.39 11.80
C LEU A 111 9.01 -7.96 11.24
N THR A 112 9.81 -7.63 10.23
CA THR A 112 9.70 -6.30 9.59
C THR A 112 8.50 -6.26 8.65
N VAL A 113 7.51 -5.41 8.93
CA VAL A 113 6.26 -5.36 8.16
C VAL A 113 6.18 -4.11 7.28
N PHE A 114 6.05 -4.33 5.97
CA PHE A 114 5.75 -3.31 4.97
C PHE A 114 4.29 -3.38 4.56
N VAL A 115 3.62 -2.24 4.48
CA VAL A 115 2.23 -2.15 4.02
C VAL A 115 2.08 -1.05 2.98
N SER A 116 1.37 -1.34 1.88
CA SER A 116 1.04 -0.32 0.88
C SER A 116 0.14 0.76 1.48
N ALA A 117 0.45 2.03 1.26
CA ALA A 117 -0.27 3.15 1.87
C ALA A 117 -1.75 3.28 1.43
N GLY A 118 -2.10 2.73 0.26
CA GLY A 118 -3.42 2.91 -0.36
C GLY A 118 -3.36 3.73 -1.65
N ASN A 119 -4.44 3.72 -2.43
CA ASN A 119 -4.54 4.46 -3.71
C ASN A 119 -5.71 5.46 -3.74
N GLU A 120 -6.18 5.92 -2.58
CA GLU A 120 -7.46 6.62 -2.44
C GLU A 120 -7.33 8.15 -2.46
N ALA A 121 -6.12 8.71 -2.64
CA ALA A 121 -5.89 10.16 -2.56
C ALA A 121 -6.61 10.98 -3.65
N ASP A 122 -6.89 10.39 -4.80
CA ASP A 122 -7.62 11.01 -5.91
C ASP A 122 -8.97 10.32 -6.23
N ASP A 123 -9.42 9.40 -5.37
CA ASP A 123 -10.70 8.68 -5.53
C ASP A 123 -11.92 9.52 -5.09
N GLY A 124 -11.69 10.67 -4.46
CA GLY A 124 -12.77 11.54 -3.98
C GLY A 124 -13.59 10.94 -2.83
N GLN A 125 -13.02 9.97 -2.10
CA GLN A 125 -13.71 9.25 -1.03
C GLN A 125 -13.52 9.86 0.37
N HIS A 126 -12.73 10.92 0.51
CA HIS A 126 -12.55 11.64 1.77
C HIS A 126 -12.73 13.15 1.59
N ASP A 127 -13.36 13.77 2.58
CA ASP A 127 -13.42 15.22 2.75
C ASP A 127 -13.41 15.56 4.25
N SER A 128 -13.10 16.79 4.61
CA SER A 128 -12.94 17.20 6.00
C SER A 128 -13.46 18.61 6.28
N ALA A 129 -13.91 18.84 7.52
CA ALA A 129 -14.39 20.16 7.95
C ALA A 129 -14.02 20.44 9.41
N SER A 130 -13.37 21.57 9.66
CA SER A 130 -13.16 22.09 11.01
C SER A 130 -14.43 22.81 11.49
N VAL A 131 -15.02 22.33 12.58
CA VAL A 131 -16.28 22.89 13.11
C VAL A 131 -16.14 23.17 14.60
N ILE A 132 -16.20 24.46 14.96
CA ILE A 132 -16.11 24.89 16.36
C ILE A 132 -17.29 24.35 17.18
N PRO A 133 -17.12 24.14 18.50
CA PRO A 133 -18.21 23.76 19.39
C PRO A 133 -19.45 24.66 19.24
N GLY A 134 -20.63 24.04 19.10
CA GLY A 134 -21.91 24.72 18.96
C GLY A 134 -22.23 25.24 17.56
N ALA A 135 -21.39 24.96 16.56
CA ALA A 135 -21.58 25.40 15.18
C ALA A 135 -21.92 24.25 14.22
N THR A 136 -22.30 24.62 13.00
CA THR A 136 -22.50 23.72 11.87
C THR A 136 -21.52 24.09 10.75
N SER A 137 -20.98 23.10 10.05
CA SER A 137 -20.12 23.30 8.88
C SER A 137 -20.84 24.03 7.74
N GLY A 138 -20.05 24.54 6.79
CA GLY A 138 -20.54 24.77 5.45
C GLY A 138 -21.03 23.48 4.77
N THR A 139 -21.63 23.61 3.60
CA THR A 139 -22.13 22.46 2.86
C THR A 139 -20.99 21.67 2.22
N ILE A 140 -20.99 20.36 2.44
CA ILE A 140 -20.10 19.37 1.83
C ILE A 140 -20.90 18.64 0.75
N ALA A 141 -20.52 18.84 -0.51
CA ALA A 141 -21.23 18.27 -1.65
C ALA A 141 -20.75 16.83 -1.91
N TYR A 142 -21.69 15.89 -2.01
CA TYR A 142 -21.44 14.47 -2.23
C TYR A 142 -22.28 13.96 -3.39
N SER A 143 -21.66 13.60 -4.49
CA SER A 143 -22.33 13.22 -5.74
C SER A 143 -22.37 11.71 -5.92
N VAL A 144 -23.55 11.16 -6.16
CA VAL A 144 -23.75 9.77 -6.57
C VAL A 144 -24.04 9.75 -8.07
N THR A 145 -23.08 9.27 -8.86
CA THR A 145 -23.17 9.24 -10.33
C THR A 145 -23.42 7.82 -10.81
N ASN A 146 -24.64 7.56 -11.28
CA ASN A 146 -25.04 6.27 -11.84
C ASN A 146 -24.85 6.24 -13.35
N SER A 147 -23.85 5.50 -13.81
CA SER A 147 -23.59 5.27 -15.24
C SER A 147 -24.39 4.09 -15.84
N SER A 148 -25.12 3.33 -15.02
CA SER A 148 -25.96 2.21 -15.48
C SER A 148 -27.31 2.72 -16.00
N ALA A 149 -27.90 2.01 -16.96
CA ALA A 149 -29.25 2.29 -17.44
C ALA A 149 -30.34 1.98 -16.39
N SER A 150 -30.04 1.09 -15.43
CA SER A 150 -30.94 0.77 -14.33
C SER A 150 -30.80 1.78 -13.19
N PRO A 151 -31.87 2.05 -12.41
CA PRO A 151 -31.77 2.86 -11.20
C PRO A 151 -30.76 2.29 -10.21
N TYR A 152 -30.08 3.17 -9.48
CA TYR A 152 -29.16 2.82 -8.43
C TYR A 152 -29.77 3.16 -7.06
N THR A 153 -29.85 2.14 -6.20
CA THR A 153 -30.50 2.21 -4.89
C THR A 153 -29.66 1.63 -3.75
N ASP A 154 -28.41 1.25 -4.04
CA ASP A 154 -27.54 0.66 -3.01
C ASP A 154 -27.06 1.73 -2.03
N LEU A 155 -26.97 1.35 -0.75
CA LEU A 155 -26.63 2.25 0.34
C LEU A 155 -25.24 2.87 0.15
N GLN A 156 -25.14 4.17 0.42
CA GLN A 156 -23.87 4.85 0.60
C GLN A 156 -23.54 4.92 2.09
N TRP A 157 -22.37 4.43 2.47
CA TRP A 157 -21.93 4.38 3.86
C TRP A 157 -20.93 5.50 4.07
N ILE A 158 -21.32 6.46 4.89
CA ILE A 158 -20.51 7.63 5.21
C ILE A 158 -20.02 7.48 6.65
N GLN A 159 -18.73 7.28 6.81
CA GLN A 159 -18.08 7.26 8.12
C GLN A 159 -17.65 8.67 8.50
N VAL A 160 -17.99 9.11 9.71
CA VAL A 160 -17.59 10.41 10.25
C VAL A 160 -16.66 10.17 11.44
N ASN A 161 -15.42 10.66 11.39
CA ASN A 161 -14.43 10.53 12.46
C ASN A 161 -14.05 11.89 13.04
N TRP A 162 -13.77 11.96 14.34
CA TRP A 162 -13.26 13.18 14.97
C TRP A 162 -12.49 12.90 16.26
N ARG A 163 -11.69 13.89 16.70
CA ARG A 163 -11.01 13.93 17.99
C ARG A 163 -11.17 15.32 18.59
N ASP A 164 -11.78 15.42 19.76
CA ASP A 164 -12.08 16.69 20.44
C ASP A 164 -11.54 16.75 21.90
N ASP A 165 -10.61 15.86 22.24
CA ASP A 165 -10.06 15.64 23.59
C ASP A 165 -11.12 15.32 24.67
N SER A 166 -12.35 15.00 24.26
CA SER A 166 -13.46 14.62 25.13
C SER A 166 -14.10 13.33 24.62
N PRO A 167 -13.40 12.17 24.73
CA PRO A 167 -13.93 10.90 24.23
C PRO A 167 -15.26 10.53 24.90
N PHE A 168 -16.05 9.70 24.22
CA PHE A 168 -17.37 9.24 24.68
C PHE A 168 -18.44 10.34 24.75
N SER A 169 -18.25 11.44 24.02
CA SER A 169 -19.14 12.60 24.09
C SER A 169 -20.26 12.56 23.06
N ASP A 170 -20.05 11.86 21.95
CA ASP A 170 -20.98 11.79 20.82
C ASP A 170 -21.44 13.18 20.34
N ASN A 171 -20.46 14.05 20.10
CA ASN A 171 -20.70 15.46 19.79
C ASN A 171 -20.89 15.75 18.29
N ALA A 172 -21.14 14.74 17.46
CA ALA A 172 -21.24 14.89 16.00
C ALA A 172 -22.61 14.48 15.47
N THR A 173 -23.20 15.33 14.62
CA THR A 173 -24.39 14.97 13.83
C THR A 173 -24.20 15.36 12.37
N LEU A 174 -24.24 14.37 11.48
CA LEU A 174 -24.30 14.57 10.04
C LEU A 174 -25.76 14.75 9.60
N THR A 175 -26.03 15.81 8.86
CA THR A 175 -27.33 16.05 8.22
C THR A 175 -27.16 16.08 6.71
N CYS A 176 -28.21 15.71 5.99
CA CYS A 176 -28.25 15.72 4.53
C CYS A 176 -29.46 16.52 4.04
N SER A 177 -29.21 17.46 3.13
CA SER A 177 -30.26 18.13 2.36
C SER A 177 -30.25 17.65 0.89
N ASN A 178 -31.21 18.13 0.10
CA ASN A 178 -31.49 17.66 -1.26
C ASN A 178 -31.93 16.18 -1.35
N LEU A 179 -32.50 15.61 -0.29
CA LEU A 179 -33.13 14.29 -0.32
C LEU A 179 -34.44 14.34 -1.14
N GLY A 180 -34.63 13.35 -2.00
CA GLY A 180 -35.83 13.13 -2.79
C GLY A 180 -36.83 12.20 -2.09
N ALA A 181 -37.95 11.90 -2.75
CA ALA A 181 -38.94 10.99 -2.22
C ALA A 181 -38.37 9.58 -2.05
N GLY A 182 -38.47 9.04 -0.82
CA GLY A 182 -37.95 7.71 -0.46
C GLY A 182 -36.46 7.64 -0.12
N GLU A 183 -35.74 8.77 -0.21
CA GLU A 183 -34.34 8.85 0.21
C GLU A 183 -34.23 9.29 1.67
N SER A 184 -33.17 8.85 2.35
CA SER A 184 -32.93 9.18 3.75
C SER A 184 -31.45 9.10 4.09
N LEU A 185 -31.01 9.86 5.10
CA LEU A 185 -29.74 9.64 5.80
C LEU A 185 -30.06 9.15 7.21
N VAL A 186 -29.52 8.00 7.61
CA VAL A 186 -29.77 7.38 8.92
C VAL A 186 -28.45 7.22 9.67
N ASP A 187 -28.40 7.68 10.92
CA ASP A 187 -27.32 7.35 11.87
C ASP A 187 -27.44 5.87 12.25
N ALA A 188 -26.43 5.07 11.90
CA ALA A 188 -26.44 3.62 12.05
C ALA A 188 -25.55 3.12 13.20
N GLY A 189 -24.79 4.01 13.84
CA GLY A 189 -23.97 3.61 14.97
C GLY A 189 -22.89 4.62 15.33
N TYR A 190 -22.51 4.57 16.60
CA TYR A 190 -21.46 5.36 17.23
C TYR A 190 -20.44 4.43 17.92
N GLY A 191 -19.17 4.81 17.90
CA GLY A 191 -18.12 4.12 18.62
C GLY A 191 -16.96 5.05 18.98
N THR A 192 -16.14 4.58 19.90
CA THR A 192 -14.89 5.26 20.30
C THR A 192 -13.76 4.25 20.31
N SER A 193 -12.62 4.64 19.75
CA SER A 193 -11.41 3.83 19.74
C SER A 193 -10.70 3.83 21.09
N THR A 194 -9.77 2.90 21.28
CA THR A 194 -8.86 2.90 22.44
C THR A 194 -7.89 4.10 22.44
N ARG A 195 -7.80 4.84 21.33
CA ARG A 195 -6.97 6.06 21.17
C ARG A 195 -7.80 7.35 21.16
N SER A 196 -9.05 7.26 21.65
CA SER A 196 -9.97 8.39 21.83
C SER A 196 -10.45 9.03 20.51
N THR A 197 -10.39 8.30 19.39
CA THR A 197 -11.05 8.74 18.15
C THR A 197 -12.49 8.28 18.18
N GLU A 198 -13.41 9.20 18.00
CA GLU A 198 -14.82 8.91 17.89
C GLU A 198 -15.19 8.70 16.43
N ALA A 199 -16.17 7.84 16.19
CA ALA A 199 -16.65 7.53 14.86
C ALA A 199 -18.17 7.31 14.84
N LYS A 200 -18.80 7.75 13.76
CA LYS A 200 -20.17 7.41 13.38
C LYS A 200 -20.24 6.83 11.99
N ILE A 201 -21.24 5.97 11.76
CA ILE A 201 -21.61 5.51 10.41
C ILE A 201 -23.00 6.05 10.09
N TYR A 202 -23.11 6.70 8.94
CA TYR A 202 -24.38 7.12 8.35
C TYR A 202 -24.67 6.33 7.09
N LEU A 203 -25.92 5.90 6.92
CA LEU A 203 -26.41 5.19 5.75
C LEU A 203 -27.31 6.13 4.95
N LEU A 204 -26.83 6.56 3.78
CA LEU A 204 -27.62 7.29 2.80
C LEU A 204 -28.29 6.26 1.88
N THR A 205 -29.62 6.35 1.76
CA THR A 205 -30.42 5.58 0.79
C THR A 205 -30.64 6.45 -0.45
N PRO A 206 -29.89 6.24 -1.54
CA PRO A 206 -30.08 7.01 -2.76
C PRO A 206 -31.20 6.42 -3.61
N ASN A 207 -31.78 7.24 -4.48
CA ASN A 207 -32.68 6.81 -5.55
C ASN A 207 -32.29 7.55 -6.83
N ILE A 208 -31.24 7.06 -7.49
CA ILE A 208 -30.68 7.69 -8.68
C ILE A 208 -31.21 7.00 -9.92
N SER A 209 -31.87 7.77 -10.78
CA SER A 209 -32.34 7.28 -12.08
C SER A 209 -31.17 6.72 -12.93
N GLY A 210 -31.49 5.86 -13.89
CA GLY A 210 -30.50 5.38 -14.85
C GLY A 210 -29.80 6.50 -15.59
N SER A 211 -28.50 6.36 -15.83
CA SER A 211 -27.64 7.29 -16.56
C SER A 211 -27.76 8.73 -16.04
N SER A 212 -27.82 8.90 -14.72
CA SER A 212 -28.01 10.20 -14.09
C SER A 212 -27.13 10.35 -12.85
N SER A 213 -27.04 11.57 -12.34
CA SER A 213 -26.29 11.88 -11.13
C SER A 213 -27.11 12.77 -10.21
N LYS A 214 -26.85 12.69 -8.91
CA LYS A 214 -27.42 13.57 -7.90
C LYS A 214 -26.38 13.95 -6.87
N THR A 215 -26.32 15.25 -6.57
CA THR A 215 -25.48 15.79 -5.50
C THR A 215 -26.29 15.98 -4.23
N TYR A 216 -25.93 15.24 -3.20
CA TYR A 216 -26.39 15.41 -1.84
C TYR A 216 -25.55 16.48 -1.14
N GLN A 217 -26.14 17.12 -0.14
CA GLN A 217 -25.55 18.28 0.52
C GLN A 217 -25.46 18.00 2.01
N PHE A 218 -24.28 17.58 2.46
CA PHE A 218 -24.00 17.24 3.84
C PHE A 218 -23.61 18.46 4.68
N GLN A 219 -23.97 18.44 5.96
CA GLN A 219 -23.47 19.39 6.95
C GLN A 219 -23.24 18.66 8.27
N ILE A 220 -22.13 18.98 8.93
CA ILE A 220 -21.78 18.45 10.25
C ILE A 220 -22.08 19.50 11.31
N ALA A 221 -22.91 19.15 12.29
CA ALA A 221 -23.09 19.92 13.51
C ALA A 221 -22.16 19.38 14.60
N ASN A 222 -21.35 20.27 15.19
CA ASN A 222 -20.61 20.00 16.42
C ASN A 222 -21.50 20.41 17.60
N THR A 223 -22.07 19.42 18.29
CA THR A 223 -23.02 19.63 19.40
C THR A 223 -22.33 19.88 20.75
N ALA A 224 -21.00 19.86 20.80
CA ALA A 224 -20.25 20.22 21.99
C ALA A 224 -20.57 21.67 22.41
N GLY A 225 -20.81 21.91 23.69
CA GLY A 225 -21.04 23.28 24.22
C GLY A 225 -19.75 24.10 24.40
N SER A 226 -18.61 23.43 24.45
CA SER A 226 -17.26 24.00 24.63
C SER A 226 -16.23 22.92 24.33
N GLY A 227 -14.96 23.28 24.12
CA GLY A 227 -13.88 22.31 23.91
C GLY A 227 -12.91 22.75 22.83
N THR A 228 -12.09 21.82 22.36
CA THR A 228 -11.25 22.05 21.17
C THR A 228 -12.10 22.02 19.90
N THR A 229 -11.60 22.63 18.84
CA THR A 229 -12.23 22.56 17.51
C THR A 229 -11.68 21.33 16.81
N PRO A 230 -12.45 20.23 16.71
CA PRO A 230 -12.02 19.06 15.96
C PRO A 230 -12.01 19.35 14.45
N LEU A 231 -11.16 18.61 13.74
CA LEU A 231 -11.35 18.34 12.32
C LEU A 231 -12.25 17.11 12.21
N PHE A 232 -13.43 17.27 11.63
CA PHE A 232 -14.29 16.15 11.28
C PHE A 232 -13.88 15.61 9.91
N HIS A 233 -13.72 14.29 9.82
CA HIS A 233 -13.39 13.58 8.59
C HIS A 233 -14.60 12.81 8.11
N LEU A 234 -14.93 12.89 6.83
CA LEU A 234 -15.98 12.10 6.21
C LEU A 234 -15.33 11.14 5.20
N TYR A 235 -15.59 9.85 5.35
CA TYR A 235 -15.13 8.81 4.42
C TYR A 235 -16.33 8.13 3.76
N SER A 236 -16.30 8.02 2.45
CA SER A 236 -17.18 7.13 1.68
C SER A 236 -16.58 5.72 1.72
N VAL A 237 -17.13 4.85 2.58
CA VAL A 237 -16.56 3.52 2.85
C VAL A 237 -17.30 2.39 2.12
N ASN A 238 -18.48 2.67 1.57
CA ASN A 238 -19.20 1.78 0.66
C ASN A 238 -20.17 2.60 -0.21
N GLY A 239 -20.30 2.21 -1.47
CA GLY A 239 -21.13 2.90 -2.45
C GLY A 239 -20.31 3.39 -3.64
N ILE A 240 -20.92 4.24 -4.48
CA ILE A 240 -20.31 4.79 -5.69
C ILE A 240 -20.17 6.31 -5.64
N GLY A 241 -20.59 6.95 -4.56
CA GLY A 241 -20.56 8.39 -4.44
C GLY A 241 -19.19 8.92 -4.02
N THR A 242 -18.91 10.15 -4.45
CA THR A 242 -17.66 10.86 -4.20
C THR A 242 -17.94 12.29 -3.74
N PHE A 243 -17.03 12.86 -2.96
CA PHE A 243 -17.07 14.28 -2.60
C PHE A 243 -16.65 15.14 -3.79
N ASP A 244 -17.32 16.28 -3.97
CA ASP A 244 -17.08 17.18 -5.10
C ASP A 244 -15.85 18.09 -4.88
N SER A 245 -15.40 18.22 -3.62
CA SER A 245 -14.20 18.99 -3.23
C SER A 245 -13.37 18.18 -2.22
N PRO A 246 -12.85 17.02 -2.62
CA PRO A 246 -12.28 16.05 -1.69
C PRO A 246 -10.97 16.55 -1.07
N ASP A 247 -10.74 16.14 0.18
CA ASP A 247 -9.47 16.29 0.87
C ASP A 247 -8.60 15.06 0.61
N SER A 248 -7.53 15.24 -0.16
CA SER A 248 -6.57 14.16 -0.49
C SER A 248 -5.69 13.70 0.69
N SER A 249 -5.75 14.40 1.83
CA SER A 249 -5.04 14.05 3.06
C SER A 249 -5.85 13.04 3.89
N TYR A 250 -5.22 12.40 4.88
CA TYR A 250 -5.87 11.39 5.75
C TYR A 250 -6.45 10.17 5.02
N THR A 251 -5.86 9.82 3.87
CA THR A 251 -6.31 8.73 2.99
C THR A 251 -5.49 7.45 3.16
N VAL A 252 -4.44 7.43 4.00
CA VAL A 252 -3.71 6.18 4.29
C VAL A 252 -4.61 5.18 5.00
N GLY A 253 -4.77 3.99 4.43
CA GLY A 253 -5.64 2.93 4.97
C GLY A 253 -4.96 2.05 6.03
N ALA A 254 -5.76 1.36 6.85
CA ALA A 254 -5.26 0.25 7.65
C ALA A 254 -4.96 -0.96 6.73
N PRO A 255 -3.92 -1.75 6.99
CA PRO A 255 -3.06 -1.73 8.18
C PRO A 255 -1.83 -0.80 8.11
N ALA A 256 -1.65 -0.01 7.05
CA ALA A 256 -0.52 0.92 6.94
C ALA A 256 -0.54 2.01 8.03
N LEU A 257 -1.68 2.21 8.67
CA LEU A 257 -1.85 3.04 9.86
C LEU A 257 -1.26 2.46 11.16
N ALA A 258 -0.73 1.24 11.19
CA ALA A 258 -0.07 0.71 12.39
C ALA A 258 1.14 1.58 12.79
N ASP A 259 1.47 1.64 14.08
CA ASP A 259 2.57 2.48 14.57
C ASP A 259 3.92 2.00 14.03
N SER A 260 4.09 0.68 13.92
CA SER A 260 5.36 0.03 13.60
C SER A 260 5.44 -0.49 12.16
N ALA A 261 4.34 -0.39 11.39
CA ALA A 261 4.37 -0.70 9.96
C ALA A 261 5.23 0.33 9.21
N ILE A 262 6.02 -0.12 8.25
CA ILE A 262 6.59 0.76 7.24
C ILE A 262 5.54 0.96 6.15
N ALA A 263 4.83 2.09 6.19
CA ALA A 263 3.83 2.45 5.20
C ALA A 263 4.49 3.01 3.94
N VAL A 264 4.16 2.45 2.76
CA VAL A 264 4.86 2.74 1.51
C VAL A 264 3.92 3.38 0.49
N GLY A 265 4.19 4.63 0.14
CA GLY A 265 3.55 5.35 -0.97
C GLY A 265 4.21 5.12 -2.33
N ALA A 266 3.57 5.57 -3.41
CA ALA A 266 3.98 5.27 -4.78
C ALA A 266 4.64 6.47 -5.49
N TRP A 267 5.83 6.25 -6.01
CA TRP A 267 6.60 7.24 -6.79
C TRP A 267 6.56 6.93 -8.30
N VAL A 268 6.42 7.98 -9.11
CA VAL A 268 6.40 7.88 -10.57
C VAL A 268 7.82 7.88 -11.13
N HIS A 269 8.46 6.72 -11.14
CA HIS A 269 9.78 6.50 -11.75
C HIS A 269 9.70 6.18 -13.26
N ARG A 270 8.56 5.64 -13.72
CA ARG A 270 8.26 5.34 -15.13
C ARG A 270 6.80 5.70 -15.38
N LYS A 271 6.50 6.18 -16.58
CA LYS A 271 5.11 6.41 -17.02
C LYS A 271 4.77 5.90 -18.41
N ASN A 272 5.78 5.46 -19.18
CA ASN A 272 5.61 4.95 -20.54
C ASN A 272 6.15 3.51 -20.63
N TRP A 273 5.56 2.70 -21.49
CA TRP A 273 6.04 1.36 -21.82
C TRP A 273 5.67 0.99 -23.25
N THR A 274 6.39 0.05 -23.83
CA THR A 274 6.13 -0.60 -25.10
C THR A 274 5.56 -1.99 -24.83
N ASN A 275 4.37 -2.27 -25.36
CA ASN A 275 3.72 -3.55 -25.20
C ASN A 275 4.33 -4.65 -26.10
N TYR A 276 3.83 -5.87 -25.96
CA TYR A 276 4.29 -7.04 -26.73
C TYR A 276 4.11 -6.96 -28.26
N THR A 277 3.38 -5.97 -28.78
CA THR A 277 3.21 -5.72 -30.22
C THR A 277 3.97 -4.47 -30.70
N GLY A 278 4.86 -3.91 -29.87
CA GLY A 278 5.69 -2.76 -30.24
C GLY A 278 4.98 -1.40 -30.15
N SER A 279 3.75 -1.37 -29.65
CA SER A 279 2.99 -0.13 -29.45
C SER A 279 3.36 0.51 -28.11
N THR A 280 3.58 1.83 -28.12
CA THR A 280 3.92 2.58 -26.92
C THR A 280 2.66 3.13 -26.25
N TYR A 281 2.59 2.97 -24.93
CA TYR A 281 1.51 3.42 -24.07
C TYR A 281 2.06 4.24 -22.92
N SER A 282 1.18 5.01 -22.27
CA SER A 282 1.52 5.80 -21.11
C SER A 282 0.32 5.96 -20.17
N TYR A 283 0.58 6.08 -18.87
CA TYR A 283 -0.43 6.58 -17.95
C TYR A 283 -0.58 8.09 -18.12
N SER A 284 -1.68 8.52 -18.74
CA SER A 284 -2.02 9.94 -18.90
C SER A 284 -2.20 10.61 -17.53
N GLY A 285 -1.76 11.87 -17.40
CA GLY A 285 -1.85 12.61 -16.13
C GLY A 285 -0.72 12.32 -15.13
N SER A 286 0.13 11.32 -15.37
CA SER A 286 1.31 11.06 -14.53
C SER A 286 2.48 12.00 -14.84
N THR A 287 3.07 12.57 -13.79
CA THR A 287 4.29 13.39 -13.86
C THR A 287 5.48 12.57 -13.37
N LEU A 288 6.57 12.55 -14.14
CA LEU A 288 7.78 11.80 -13.79
C LEU A 288 8.48 12.47 -12.60
N ASN A 289 9.08 11.67 -11.72
CA ASN A 289 9.81 12.14 -10.54
C ASN A 289 8.93 12.96 -9.58
N THR A 290 7.68 12.54 -9.42
CA THR A 290 6.78 13.06 -8.41
C THR A 290 6.08 11.90 -7.69
N LEU A 291 5.43 12.23 -6.58
CA LEU A 291 4.43 11.36 -5.97
C LEU A 291 3.33 11.06 -7.01
N ALA A 292 2.86 9.81 -7.05
CA ALA A 292 1.71 9.43 -7.87
C ALA A 292 0.43 10.08 -7.31
N THR A 293 -0.45 10.58 -8.18
CA THR A 293 -1.65 11.32 -7.75
C THR A 293 -2.53 10.52 -6.80
N PHE A 294 -2.68 9.23 -7.09
CA PHE A 294 -3.45 8.25 -6.31
C PHE A 294 -2.82 7.88 -4.97
N SER A 295 -1.51 8.08 -4.77
CA SER A 295 -0.85 7.59 -3.57
C SER A 295 -1.43 8.25 -2.33
N SER A 296 -2.03 7.43 -1.46
CA SER A 296 -2.64 7.86 -0.20
C SER A 296 -1.66 8.64 0.68
N ARG A 297 -2.20 9.64 1.38
CA ARG A 297 -1.45 10.65 2.14
C ARG A 297 -1.98 10.70 3.56
N GLY A 298 -1.09 10.88 4.52
CA GLY A 298 -1.48 11.09 5.90
C GLY A 298 -1.91 12.54 6.18
N PRO A 299 -1.76 12.99 7.43
CA PRO A 299 -1.34 12.17 8.57
C PRO A 299 -2.41 11.14 8.91
N ARG A 300 -2.11 10.25 9.85
CA ARG A 300 -3.15 9.51 10.56
C ARG A 300 -4.03 10.48 11.36
N ILE A 301 -5.29 10.16 11.65
CA ILE A 301 -6.21 11.10 12.33
C ILE A 301 -5.66 11.58 13.69
N ASP A 302 -4.86 10.77 14.37
CA ASP A 302 -4.22 11.16 15.63
C ASP A 302 -2.95 12.02 15.48
N GLY A 303 -2.60 12.41 14.24
CA GLY A 303 -1.49 13.30 13.91
C GLY A 303 -0.18 12.59 13.58
N VAL A 304 -0.13 11.25 13.65
CA VAL A 304 1.09 10.51 13.32
C VAL A 304 1.39 10.58 11.82
N LEU A 305 2.65 10.83 11.50
CA LEU A 305 3.17 10.87 10.14
C LEU A 305 2.96 9.53 9.44
N LYS A 306 2.24 9.56 8.31
CA LYS A 306 2.14 8.47 7.33
C LYS A 306 2.01 9.09 5.92
N PRO A 307 2.38 8.38 4.84
CA PRO A 307 3.21 7.16 4.84
C PRO A 307 4.61 7.44 5.42
N ASP A 308 5.38 6.39 5.68
CA ASP A 308 6.75 6.53 6.20
C ASP A 308 7.72 6.85 5.06
N ILE A 309 7.56 6.21 3.91
CA ILE A 309 8.45 6.35 2.75
C ILE A 309 7.66 6.22 1.45
N VAL A 310 8.29 6.57 0.32
CA VAL A 310 7.78 6.23 -1.02
C VAL A 310 8.81 5.40 -1.79
N ALA A 311 8.30 4.57 -2.70
CA ALA A 311 9.11 3.71 -3.54
C ALA A 311 8.55 3.65 -4.98
N PRO A 312 9.32 3.18 -5.98
CA PRO A 312 8.85 3.02 -7.36
C PRO A 312 7.53 2.23 -7.46
N GLY A 313 6.47 2.86 -7.97
CA GLY A 313 5.13 2.25 -8.01
C GLY A 313 4.28 2.53 -9.27
N SER A 314 4.81 3.27 -10.26
CA SER A 314 4.08 3.58 -11.51
C SER A 314 4.69 2.87 -12.72
N ALA A 315 3.85 2.33 -13.60
CA ALA A 315 4.24 1.56 -14.79
C ALA A 315 5.30 0.48 -14.46
N MET A 316 5.02 -0.31 -13.42
CA MET A 316 5.87 -1.42 -12.98
C MET A 316 5.65 -2.63 -13.88
N ILE A 317 6.73 -3.11 -14.50
CA ILE A 317 6.75 -4.34 -15.29
C ILE A 317 7.12 -5.48 -14.35
N SER A 318 6.26 -6.48 -14.25
CA SER A 318 6.50 -7.66 -13.42
C SER A 318 5.82 -8.89 -14.02
N THR A 319 6.06 -10.05 -13.42
CA THR A 319 5.50 -11.33 -13.84
C THR A 319 3.97 -11.30 -13.91
N ARG A 320 3.44 -11.99 -14.90
CA ARG A 320 2.04 -12.13 -15.21
C ARG A 320 1.60 -13.58 -15.00
N ASP A 321 0.40 -13.78 -14.47
CA ASP A 321 -0.25 -15.08 -14.54
C ASP A 321 -0.77 -15.33 -15.97
N SER A 322 -0.35 -16.44 -16.58
CA SER A 322 -0.72 -16.79 -17.95
C SER A 322 -2.22 -17.07 -18.11
N SER A 323 -2.88 -17.54 -17.04
CA SER A 323 -4.32 -17.85 -16.99
C SER A 323 -5.20 -16.60 -16.91
N PHE A 324 -4.65 -15.46 -16.49
CA PHE A 324 -5.41 -14.22 -16.35
C PHE A 324 -5.55 -13.49 -17.69
N SER A 325 -6.80 -13.33 -18.14
CA SER A 325 -7.12 -12.57 -19.35
C SER A 325 -7.00 -11.07 -19.07
N ASN A 326 -6.03 -10.42 -19.71
CA ASN A 326 -5.80 -8.99 -19.54
C ASN A 326 -5.65 -8.27 -20.88
N THR A 327 -5.60 -6.94 -20.85
CA THR A 327 -5.56 -6.13 -22.07
C THR A 327 -4.22 -6.25 -22.77
N SER A 328 -4.25 -6.37 -24.11
CA SER A 328 -3.05 -6.39 -24.95
C SER A 328 -2.14 -5.17 -24.78
N ALA A 329 -2.68 -4.03 -24.30
CA ALA A 329 -1.90 -2.80 -24.08
C ALA A 329 -0.92 -2.89 -22.90
N LEU A 330 -1.20 -3.75 -21.91
CA LEU A 330 -0.42 -3.87 -20.68
C LEU A 330 0.47 -5.12 -20.65
N ARG A 331 0.33 -6.01 -21.63
CA ARG A 331 1.21 -7.18 -21.83
C ARG A 331 2.56 -6.75 -22.38
N ILE A 332 3.62 -7.29 -21.81
CA ILE A 332 5.00 -7.03 -22.19
C ILE A 332 5.61 -8.32 -22.73
N ASP A 333 6.29 -8.19 -23.87
CA ASP A 333 7.06 -9.29 -24.43
C ASP A 333 8.29 -9.57 -23.56
N ASN A 334 8.61 -10.85 -23.37
CA ASN A 334 9.67 -11.26 -22.47
C ASN A 334 11.04 -10.70 -22.87
N ASP A 335 11.39 -10.72 -24.16
CA ASP A 335 12.70 -10.30 -24.66
C ASP A 335 12.69 -8.95 -25.40
N GLY A 336 11.51 -8.37 -25.60
CA GLY A 336 11.35 -7.05 -26.22
C GLY A 336 11.88 -6.96 -27.66
N SER A 337 12.17 -8.09 -28.32
CA SER A 337 12.86 -8.15 -29.62
C SER A 337 11.92 -8.52 -30.76
N THR A 338 11.02 -9.49 -30.55
CA THR A 338 10.03 -9.92 -31.55
C THR A 338 8.66 -9.32 -31.27
N LEU A 339 8.60 -7.98 -31.20
CA LEU A 339 7.43 -7.16 -30.87
C LEU A 339 6.31 -7.20 -31.95
N ASN A 340 5.89 -8.40 -32.36
CA ASN A 340 4.91 -8.66 -33.41
C ASN A 340 3.66 -9.40 -32.88
N GLY A 341 3.56 -9.55 -31.56
CA GLY A 341 2.46 -10.23 -30.90
C GLY A 341 2.49 -11.76 -30.92
N SER A 342 3.54 -12.37 -31.47
CA SER A 342 3.69 -13.84 -31.56
C SER A 342 4.57 -14.46 -30.48
N GLY A 343 5.32 -13.64 -29.72
CA GLY A 343 6.17 -14.07 -28.62
C GLY A 343 5.42 -14.32 -27.29
N PRO A 344 6.06 -15.01 -26.33
CA PRO A 344 5.52 -15.14 -24.98
C PRO A 344 5.45 -13.78 -24.29
N ALA A 345 4.33 -13.54 -23.61
CA ALA A 345 4.05 -12.30 -22.90
C ALA A 345 3.72 -12.61 -21.43
N ASP A 346 4.76 -12.99 -20.70
CA ASP A 346 4.72 -13.41 -19.29
C ASP A 346 4.97 -12.23 -18.34
N TYR A 347 5.05 -11.01 -18.88
CA TYR A 347 5.18 -9.78 -18.11
C TYR A 347 3.99 -8.85 -18.34
N TYR A 348 3.67 -8.06 -17.32
CA TYR A 348 2.51 -7.18 -17.31
C TYR A 348 2.79 -5.86 -16.58
N VAL A 349 2.13 -4.80 -17.02
CA VAL A 349 2.25 -3.47 -16.42
C VAL A 349 1.12 -3.21 -15.43
N LYS A 350 1.48 -2.81 -14.20
CA LYS A 350 0.55 -2.26 -13.20
C LYS A 350 1.12 -0.99 -12.58
N GLN A 351 0.27 -0.24 -11.90
CA GLN A 351 0.65 0.84 -11.00
C GLN A 351 -0.13 0.77 -9.70
N GLY A 352 0.44 1.29 -8.63
CA GLY A 352 -0.18 1.35 -7.31
C GLY A 352 0.85 1.34 -6.19
N THR A 353 0.44 1.72 -4.99
CA THR A 353 1.22 1.49 -3.77
C THR A 353 1.45 0.00 -3.52
N SER A 354 0.58 -0.87 -4.06
CA SER A 354 0.78 -2.32 -4.10
C SER A 354 2.07 -2.77 -4.81
N MET A 355 2.59 -1.99 -5.76
CA MET A 355 3.87 -2.29 -6.42
C MET A 355 5.04 -1.57 -5.76
N ALA A 356 4.80 -0.44 -5.09
CA ALA A 356 5.82 0.27 -4.31
C ALA A 356 6.21 -0.49 -3.02
N CYS A 357 5.23 -1.06 -2.33
CA CYS A 357 5.42 -1.85 -1.12
C CYS A 357 6.45 -2.99 -1.27
N PRO A 358 6.32 -3.92 -2.24
CA PRO A 358 7.30 -4.99 -2.43
C PRO A 358 8.68 -4.46 -2.87
N MET A 359 8.76 -3.32 -3.56
CA MET A 359 10.05 -2.69 -3.89
C MET A 359 10.81 -2.28 -2.62
N ALA A 360 10.13 -1.63 -1.66
CA ALA A 360 10.71 -1.26 -0.38
C ALA A 360 11.04 -2.49 0.49
N ALA A 361 10.18 -3.52 0.49
CA ALA A 361 10.45 -4.77 1.17
C ALA A 361 11.71 -5.47 0.63
N GLY A 362 11.91 -5.48 -0.70
CA GLY A 362 13.15 -6.01 -1.27
C GLY A 362 14.39 -5.19 -0.90
N ALA A 363 14.27 -3.86 -0.76
CA ALA A 363 15.37 -3.05 -0.25
C ALA A 363 15.77 -3.45 1.19
N ALA A 364 14.80 -3.76 2.05
CA ALA A 364 15.09 -4.32 3.38
C ALA A 364 15.74 -5.72 3.31
N ALA A 365 15.34 -6.56 2.36
CA ALA A 365 15.98 -7.87 2.19
C ALA A 365 17.47 -7.74 1.83
N LEU A 366 17.83 -6.73 1.03
CA LEU A 366 19.23 -6.43 0.71
C LEU A 366 20.00 -5.85 1.91
N LEU A 367 19.35 -5.08 2.78
CA LEU A 367 19.96 -4.65 4.05
C LEU A 367 20.26 -5.85 4.97
N LEU A 368 19.33 -6.81 5.05
CA LEU A 368 19.51 -8.05 5.82
C LEU A 368 20.54 -8.99 5.19
N GLU A 369 20.74 -8.95 3.88
CA GLU A 369 21.82 -9.70 3.21
C GLU A 369 23.19 -9.18 3.64
N GLU A 370 23.34 -7.87 3.84
CA GLU A 370 24.58 -7.24 4.33
C GLU A 370 24.77 -7.46 5.84
N ASP A 371 23.72 -7.23 6.64
CA ASP A 371 23.73 -7.50 8.09
C ASP A 371 22.46 -8.26 8.51
N PRO A 372 22.56 -9.59 8.67
CA PRO A 372 21.44 -10.43 9.09
C PRO A 372 20.96 -10.18 10.54
N THR A 373 21.65 -9.34 11.32
CA THR A 373 21.30 -9.07 12.71
C THR A 373 20.41 -7.84 12.90
N LEU A 374 20.13 -7.10 11.83
CA LEU A 374 19.32 -5.89 11.88
C LEU A 374 17.92 -6.16 12.42
N THR A 375 17.53 -5.36 13.39
CA THR A 375 16.17 -5.32 13.92
C THR A 375 15.22 -4.54 12.98
N PRO A 376 13.89 -4.74 13.10
CA PRO A 376 12.92 -3.95 12.35
C PRO A 376 13.10 -2.42 12.52
N SER A 377 13.47 -1.96 13.73
CA SER A 377 13.74 -0.54 13.99
C SER A 377 15.01 -0.03 13.32
N GLU A 378 16.04 -0.87 13.18
CA GLU A 378 17.26 -0.50 12.46
C GLU A 378 16.97 -0.42 10.96
N ILE A 379 16.27 -1.40 10.39
CA ILE A 379 15.82 -1.36 8.99
C ILE A 379 15.00 -0.10 8.70
N TYR A 380 14.03 0.22 9.58
CA TYR A 380 13.27 1.48 9.49
C TYR A 380 14.19 2.70 9.45
N THR A 381 15.20 2.73 10.33
CA THR A 381 16.16 3.83 10.42
C THR A 381 17.02 3.94 9.17
N TYR A 382 17.56 2.84 8.63
CA TYR A 382 18.32 2.84 7.38
C TYR A 382 17.48 3.38 6.22
N LEU A 383 16.22 2.96 6.11
CA LEU A 383 15.35 3.39 5.01
C LEU A 383 14.91 4.85 5.13
N THR A 384 14.66 5.35 6.34
CA THR A 384 14.13 6.71 6.55
C THR A 384 15.22 7.78 6.66
N SER A 385 16.38 7.46 7.26
CA SER A 385 17.47 8.43 7.45
C SER A 385 18.21 8.78 6.16
N THR A 386 18.11 7.93 5.12
CA THR A 386 18.74 8.16 3.81
C THR A 386 17.75 8.50 2.71
N ALA A 387 16.46 8.47 2.99
CA ALA A 387 15.43 8.83 2.03
C ALA A 387 15.53 10.31 1.61
N SER A 388 14.99 10.64 0.44
CA SER A 388 15.19 11.94 -0.22
C SER A 388 14.71 13.17 0.57
N MET A 389 13.91 12.97 1.63
CA MET A 389 13.40 14.02 2.53
C MET A 389 13.68 13.70 4.00
N ALA A 390 14.73 12.94 4.30
CA ALA A 390 15.06 12.48 5.65
C ALA A 390 15.05 13.60 6.73
N GLY A 391 15.56 14.78 6.39
CA GLY A 391 15.64 15.92 7.30
C GLY A 391 14.37 16.77 7.43
N SER A 392 13.35 16.54 6.61
CA SER A 392 12.11 17.33 6.62
C SER A 392 10.93 16.52 6.07
N PRO A 393 10.51 15.44 6.77
CA PRO A 393 9.43 14.59 6.31
C PRO A 393 8.08 15.33 6.26
N ASN A 394 7.14 14.81 5.47
CA ASN A 394 5.78 15.36 5.38
C ASN A 394 4.72 14.27 5.13
N ASN A 395 3.45 14.63 5.29
CA ASN A 395 2.32 13.71 5.20
C ASN A 395 2.02 13.17 3.77
N SER A 396 2.75 13.61 2.75
CA SER A 396 2.55 13.14 1.37
C SER A 396 3.54 12.04 0.98
N VAL A 397 4.82 12.22 1.31
CA VAL A 397 5.90 11.29 0.91
C VAL A 397 6.64 10.67 2.11
N GLY A 398 6.24 11.00 3.34
CA GLY A 398 6.97 10.62 4.54
C GLY A 398 8.37 11.20 4.55
N TYR A 399 9.37 10.35 4.82
CA TYR A 399 10.79 10.64 4.71
C TYR A 399 11.30 10.70 3.27
N GLY A 400 10.44 10.46 2.27
CA GLY A 400 10.76 10.62 0.86
C GLY A 400 11.05 9.31 0.12
N LEU A 401 11.63 9.44 -1.07
CA LEU A 401 11.99 8.29 -1.91
C LEU A 401 13.18 7.55 -1.29
N ILE A 402 13.05 6.24 -1.11
CA ILE A 402 14.11 5.39 -0.58
C ILE A 402 15.42 5.51 -1.37
N ASN A 403 16.55 5.51 -0.67
CA ASN A 403 17.89 5.52 -1.27
C ASN A 403 18.78 4.44 -0.64
N LEU A 404 18.84 3.29 -1.29
CA LEU A 404 19.57 2.14 -0.78
C LEU A 404 21.10 2.30 -0.93
N VAL A 405 21.58 3.08 -1.90
CA VAL A 405 23.01 3.35 -2.06
C VAL A 405 23.55 4.11 -0.85
N ASP A 406 22.84 5.16 -0.42
CA ASP A 406 23.22 5.91 0.77
C ASP A 406 23.04 5.07 2.04
N ALA A 407 22.00 4.22 2.11
CA ALA A 407 21.80 3.31 3.24
C ALA A 407 22.99 2.33 3.39
N PHE A 408 23.50 1.76 2.29
CA PHE A 408 24.68 0.91 2.34
C PHE A 408 25.94 1.66 2.79
N GLY A 409 26.04 2.94 2.46
CA GLY A 409 27.13 3.81 2.92
C GLY A 409 27.19 4.01 4.44
N LEU A 410 26.13 3.65 5.18
CA LEU A 410 26.08 3.74 6.64
C LEU A 410 26.61 2.49 7.35
N PHE A 411 26.80 1.35 6.65
CA PHE A 411 27.43 0.19 7.27
C PHE A 411 28.90 0.48 7.59
N PRO A 412 29.40 -0.01 8.74
CA PRO A 412 30.80 0.17 9.09
C PRO A 412 31.67 -0.49 8.01
N THR A 413 32.57 0.29 7.43
CA THR A 413 33.55 -0.26 6.49
C THR A 413 34.39 -1.28 7.25
N ALA A 414 34.44 -2.52 6.76
CA ALA A 414 35.27 -3.55 7.36
C ALA A 414 36.69 -3.00 7.54
N THR A 415 37.12 -2.87 8.80
CA THR A 415 38.55 -2.63 9.07
C THR A 415 39.27 -3.85 8.51
N PRO A 416 40.26 -3.70 7.60
CA PRO A 416 40.96 -4.85 7.08
C PRO A 416 41.61 -5.56 8.26
N THR A 417 41.07 -6.72 8.62
CA THR A 417 41.74 -7.65 9.52
C THR A 417 42.98 -8.08 8.76
N GLU A 418 44.14 -7.57 9.18
CA GLU A 418 45.45 -8.08 8.78
C GLU A 418 45.49 -9.57 9.12
N THR A 419 45.14 -10.42 8.16
CA THR A 419 45.28 -11.87 8.30
C THR A 419 46.78 -12.16 8.26
N SER A 420 47.41 -12.28 9.42
CA SER A 420 48.79 -12.77 9.52
C SER A 420 48.87 -14.14 8.83
N THR A 421 49.58 -14.20 7.72
CA THR A 421 49.84 -15.43 6.97
C THR A 421 50.81 -16.32 7.74
N ASN A 422 50.28 -17.15 8.64
CA ASN A 422 51.02 -18.32 9.10
C ASN A 422 50.97 -19.38 7.99
N THR A 423 51.90 -19.29 7.02
CA THR A 423 52.17 -20.35 6.07
C THR A 423 52.75 -21.55 6.83
N PRO A 424 52.13 -22.74 6.82
CA PRO A 424 52.76 -23.94 7.35
C PRO A 424 53.88 -24.35 6.39
N THR A 425 55.09 -24.53 6.93
CA THR A 425 56.21 -25.11 6.18
C THR A 425 55.94 -26.61 5.96
N GLU A 426 55.65 -27.02 4.73
CA GLU A 426 55.59 -28.45 4.41
C GLU A 426 56.98 -29.09 4.54
N THR A 427 57.04 -30.19 5.29
CA THR A 427 58.23 -31.06 5.35
C THR A 427 58.13 -32.08 4.22
N PRO A 428 59.14 -32.24 3.35
CA PRO A 428 59.06 -33.18 2.24
C PRO A 428 59.19 -34.63 2.72
N THR A 429 58.21 -35.46 2.35
CA THR A 429 58.24 -36.92 2.52
C THR A 429 59.17 -37.56 1.46
N PRO A 430 60.11 -38.46 1.82
CA PRO A 430 60.96 -39.13 0.84
C PRO A 430 60.20 -40.25 0.10
N LEU A 431 60.43 -40.38 -1.21
CA LEU A 431 59.92 -41.50 -2.01
C LEU A 431 60.62 -42.82 -1.64
N PRO A 432 59.93 -43.97 -1.72
CA PRO A 432 60.51 -45.28 -1.48
C PRO A 432 61.41 -45.73 -2.65
N THR A 433 62.55 -46.33 -2.32
CA THR A 433 63.46 -46.98 -3.26
C THR A 433 62.98 -48.41 -3.56
N ASP A 434 62.72 -48.69 -4.83
CA ASP A 434 62.47 -50.05 -5.33
C ASP A 434 63.74 -50.91 -5.28
N THR A 435 63.59 -52.15 -4.80
CA THR A 435 64.55 -53.24 -4.96
C THR A 435 63.91 -54.37 -5.75
N PHE A 436 64.11 -54.38 -7.07
CA PHE A 436 64.83 -55.40 -7.86
C PHE A 436 64.59 -55.20 -9.35
#